data_AF-A0A4V0ZBC1-F1
#
_entry.id   AF-A0A4V0ZBC1-F1
#
_cell.length_a   1.000
_cell.length_b   1.000
_cell.length_c   1.000
_cell.angle_alpha   90.00
_cell.angle_beta   90.00
_cell.angle_gamma   90.00
#
_symmetry.space_group_name_H-M   'P 1'
#
loop_
_entity.id
_entity.type
_entity.pdbx_description
1 polymer ?
#
loop_
_entity_poly.entity_id
_entity_poly.type
_entity_poly.pdbx_seq_one_letter_code
_entity_poly.pdbx_strand_id
1 'polypeptide(L)'
;MTMAGEALKEAREGEFAKGVGFGSLEATLLMETPSLRGAHRTDLWLRIFKAVMLIAPFAGLVAPLGNPGVPGSGGGMSSTMQSDGLDGGLLYGAVHWSFVLGAMGQGWTILDWWRLGRHKDGLWTAWSAVALVSSIIVLAWFPSLLSSEEYRTVAPFVVATAVLALVALVAMRMWSRPPSRYIADRLRMEDSVRAVPEEERRALLAERSQVAEVLLERDLITPAAADVAARLEPGQWWRLDDNAGPDHRIST
;
A
#
# COMPACT_ATOMS: atom_id res chain seq x y z
N MET A 1 -22.18 2.08 -29.99
CA MET A 1 -21.78 3.32 -29.28
C MET A 1 -20.83 2.88 -28.18
N THR A 2 -19.54 2.77 -28.52
CA THR A 2 -18.48 2.33 -27.60
C THR A 2 -18.24 3.47 -26.62
N MET A 3 -18.47 3.24 -25.33
CA MET A 3 -18.00 4.20 -24.32
C MET A 3 -16.48 4.28 -24.49
N ALA A 4 -15.96 5.47 -24.80
CA ALA A 4 -14.52 5.70 -24.81
C ALA A 4 -13.96 5.29 -23.45
N GLY A 5 -12.90 4.47 -23.44
CA GLY A 5 -12.23 4.05 -22.20
C GLY A 5 -11.79 5.26 -21.38
N GLU A 6 -11.75 5.11 -20.06
CA GLU A 6 -11.40 6.16 -19.11
C GLU A 6 -10.04 6.78 -19.42
N ALA A 7 -9.07 5.99 -19.89
CA ALA A 7 -7.76 6.50 -20.29
C ALA A 7 -7.83 7.42 -21.52
N LEU A 8 -8.69 7.12 -22.49
CA LEU A 8 -8.90 7.97 -23.66
C LEU A 8 -9.63 9.26 -23.27
N LYS A 9 -10.56 9.17 -22.32
CA LYS A 9 -11.21 10.35 -21.75
C LYS A 9 -10.19 11.22 -21.00
N GLU A 10 -9.34 10.63 -20.16
CA GLU A 10 -8.26 11.32 -19.46
C GLU A 10 -7.27 11.96 -20.44
N ALA A 11 -6.91 11.27 -21.54
CA ALA A 11 -6.07 11.83 -22.59
C ALA A 11 -6.72 13.02 -23.32
N ARG A 12 -8.05 13.05 -23.46
CA ARG A 12 -8.80 14.13 -24.14
C ARG A 12 -9.07 15.34 -23.24
N GLU A 13 -9.46 15.08 -22.00
CA GLU A 13 -10.02 16.09 -21.09
C GLU A 13 -9.07 16.42 -19.93
N GLY A 14 -8.07 15.58 -19.66
CA GLY A 14 -7.15 15.75 -18.54
C GLY A 14 -6.29 17.01 -18.64
N GLU A 15 -6.04 17.61 -17.48
CA GLU A 15 -5.10 18.72 -17.31
C GLU A 15 -3.70 18.18 -17.00
N PHE A 16 -2.81 18.23 -18.00
CA PHE A 16 -1.43 17.71 -17.90
C PHE A 16 -0.42 18.81 -17.55
N ALA A 17 -0.75 19.68 -16.59
CA ALA A 17 0.08 20.85 -16.24
C ALA A 17 1.50 20.50 -15.77
N LYS A 18 1.74 19.25 -15.33
CA LYS A 18 3.05 18.75 -14.88
C LYS A 18 3.70 17.77 -15.86
N GLY A 19 3.19 17.69 -17.09
CA GLY A 19 3.54 16.69 -18.09
C GLY A 19 2.61 15.49 -18.09
N VAL A 20 2.73 14.66 -19.12
CA VAL A 20 1.94 13.45 -19.30
C VAL A 20 2.53 12.31 -18.47
N GLY A 21 1.71 11.71 -17.60
CA GLY A 21 2.04 10.46 -16.92
C GLY A 21 1.72 9.27 -17.80
N PHE A 22 2.65 8.84 -18.65
CA PHE A 22 2.44 7.71 -19.55
C PHE A 22 2.15 6.42 -18.76
N GLY A 23 2.85 6.20 -17.66
CA GLY A 23 2.65 5.04 -16.80
C GLY A 23 1.35 5.06 -16.00
N SER A 24 0.68 6.22 -15.82
CA SER A 24 -0.67 6.28 -15.23
C SER A 24 -1.74 6.02 -16.27
N LEU A 25 -1.63 6.64 -17.46
CA LEU A 25 -2.56 6.39 -18.57
C LEU A 25 -2.58 4.92 -18.99
N GLU A 26 -1.41 4.30 -19.08
CA GLU A 26 -1.34 2.86 -19.37
C GLU A 26 -1.91 2.03 -18.21
N ALA A 27 -1.69 2.42 -16.95
CA ALA A 27 -2.30 1.72 -15.83
C ALA A 27 -3.83 1.75 -15.89
N THR A 28 -4.43 2.89 -16.27
CA THR A 28 -5.88 3.02 -16.50
C THR A 28 -6.34 2.07 -17.60
N LEU A 29 -5.68 2.04 -18.76
CA LEU A 29 -5.99 1.08 -19.85
C LEU A 29 -5.92 -0.38 -19.39
N LEU A 30 -4.91 -0.73 -18.60
CA LEU A 30 -4.74 -2.09 -18.07
C LEU A 30 -5.84 -2.48 -17.08
N MET A 31 -6.36 -1.53 -16.27
CA MET A 31 -7.50 -1.78 -15.37
C MET A 31 -8.82 -1.99 -16.13
N GLU A 32 -8.92 -1.50 -17.35
CA GLU A 32 -10.07 -1.68 -18.24
C GLU A 32 -10.05 -3.02 -18.98
N THR A 33 -8.86 -3.65 -19.10
CA THR A 33 -8.68 -4.94 -19.77
C THR A 33 -9.37 -6.07 -18.98
N PRO A 34 -10.33 -6.82 -19.58
CA PRO A 34 -11.17 -7.78 -18.86
C PRO A 34 -10.40 -8.87 -18.10
N SER A 35 -9.36 -9.45 -18.72
CA SER A 35 -8.55 -10.50 -18.10
C SER A 35 -7.74 -10.02 -16.88
N LEU A 36 -7.39 -8.74 -16.85
CA LEU A 36 -6.60 -8.13 -15.77
C LEU A 36 -7.47 -7.58 -14.64
N ARG A 37 -8.69 -7.14 -14.95
CA ARG A 37 -9.61 -6.52 -14.00
C ARG A 37 -9.94 -7.42 -12.81
N GLY A 38 -10.14 -8.72 -13.04
CA GLY A 38 -10.44 -9.71 -11.99
C GLY A 38 -9.28 -9.88 -11.00
N ALA A 39 -8.06 -10.05 -11.51
CA ALA A 39 -6.85 -10.18 -10.72
C ALA A 39 -6.50 -8.87 -9.97
N HIS A 40 -6.76 -7.72 -10.59
CA HIS A 40 -6.55 -6.42 -9.95
C HIS A 40 -7.48 -6.21 -8.75
N ARG A 41 -8.76 -6.58 -8.88
CA ARG A 41 -9.74 -6.43 -7.78
C ARG A 41 -9.36 -7.29 -6.58
N THR A 42 -8.92 -8.53 -6.80
CA THR A 42 -8.48 -9.42 -5.71
C THR A 42 -7.20 -8.90 -5.05
N ASP A 43 -6.22 -8.44 -5.84
CA ASP A 43 -5.00 -7.82 -5.31
C ASP A 43 -5.31 -6.56 -4.46
N LEU A 44 -6.22 -5.70 -4.92
CA LEU A 44 -6.66 -4.53 -4.16
C LEU A 44 -7.26 -4.91 -2.80
N TRP A 45 -8.17 -5.89 -2.77
CA TRP A 45 -8.76 -6.37 -1.52
C TRP A 45 -7.71 -6.94 -0.56
N LEU A 46 -6.76 -7.72 -1.07
CA LEU A 46 -5.66 -8.27 -0.26
C LEU A 46 -4.78 -7.15 0.31
N ARG A 47 -4.49 -6.10 -0.46
CA ARG A 47 -3.73 -4.93 0.00
C ARG A 47 -4.47 -4.16 1.09
N ILE A 48 -5.77 -3.92 0.92
CA ILE A 48 -6.60 -3.25 1.94
C ILE A 48 -6.62 -4.08 3.22
N PHE A 49 -6.88 -5.38 3.10
CA PHE A 49 -6.93 -6.29 4.24
C PHE A 49 -5.59 -6.34 4.99
N LYS A 50 -4.47 -6.41 4.27
CA LYS A 50 -3.12 -6.32 4.84
C LYS A 50 -2.87 -4.97 5.52
N ALA A 51 -3.33 -3.87 4.94
CA ALA A 51 -3.19 -2.54 5.55
C ALA A 51 -3.94 -2.45 6.89
N VAL A 52 -5.17 -2.98 6.94
CA VAL A 52 -5.95 -3.08 8.20
C VAL A 52 -5.20 -3.89 9.25
N MET A 53 -4.64 -5.05 8.88
CA MET A 53 -3.83 -5.88 9.79
C MET A 53 -2.61 -5.15 10.34
N LEU A 54 -1.93 -4.35 9.52
CA LEU A 54 -0.74 -3.60 9.92
C LEU A 54 -1.04 -2.42 10.86
N ILE A 55 -2.22 -1.82 10.72
CA ILE A 55 -2.68 -0.71 11.59
C ILE A 55 -3.27 -1.23 12.91
N ALA A 56 -3.78 -2.47 12.91
CA ALA A 56 -4.49 -3.05 14.06
C ALA A 56 -3.74 -2.94 15.40
N PRO A 57 -2.41 -3.21 15.52
CA PRO A 57 -1.67 -3.04 16.79
C PRO A 57 -1.76 -1.63 17.36
N PHE A 58 -1.73 -0.62 16.50
CA PHE A 58 -1.87 0.77 16.91
C PHE A 58 -3.30 1.04 17.40
N ALA A 59 -4.32 0.53 16.71
CA ALA A 59 -5.70 0.61 17.16
C ALA A 59 -5.90 -0.05 18.55
N GLY A 60 -5.28 -1.21 18.78
CA GLY A 60 -5.28 -1.88 20.09
C GLY A 60 -4.57 -1.08 21.18
N LEU A 61 -3.47 -0.39 20.85
CA LEU A 61 -2.76 0.49 21.78
C LEU A 61 -3.63 1.68 22.21
N VAL A 62 -4.37 2.29 21.28
CA VAL A 62 -5.18 3.49 21.56
C VAL A 62 -6.59 3.17 22.06
N ALA A 63 -7.02 1.91 22.04
CA ALA A 63 -8.31 1.44 22.54
C ALA A 63 -8.71 1.93 23.96
N PRO A 64 -7.80 2.01 24.95
CA PRO A 64 -8.13 2.54 26.28
C PRO A 64 -8.13 4.08 26.34
N LEU A 65 -7.64 4.79 25.31
CA LEU A 65 -7.63 6.25 25.30
C LEU A 65 -9.06 6.79 25.17
N GLY A 66 -9.52 7.48 26.21
CA GLY A 66 -10.88 8.01 26.32
C GLY A 66 -11.56 7.59 27.63
N ASN A 67 -11.20 6.45 28.21
CA ASN A 67 -11.85 5.98 29.44
C ASN A 67 -11.42 6.82 30.67
N PRO A 68 -12.35 7.47 31.40
CA PRO A 68 -12.04 8.19 32.63
C PRO A 68 -11.84 7.29 33.86
N GLY A 69 -11.92 5.96 33.75
CA GLY A 69 -12.03 5.06 34.88
C GLY A 69 -10.83 4.15 35.12
N VAL A 70 -9.83 4.62 35.89
CA VAL A 70 -9.16 3.73 36.85
C VAL A 70 -9.26 4.39 38.23
N PRO A 71 -10.19 3.97 39.10
CA PRO A 71 -10.18 4.40 40.49
C PRO A 71 -8.97 3.75 41.17
N GLY A 72 -7.85 4.48 41.24
CA GLY A 72 -6.64 4.04 41.94
C GLY A 72 -5.30 4.43 41.31
N SER A 73 -5.25 4.89 40.05
CA SER A 73 -4.01 5.41 39.46
C SER A 73 -3.86 6.90 39.82
N GLY A 74 -3.20 7.17 40.95
CA GLY A 74 -2.79 8.52 41.30
C GLY A 74 -1.86 9.10 40.23
N GLY A 75 -2.38 9.93 39.32
CA GLY A 75 -1.53 10.60 38.33
C GLY A 75 -2.24 11.16 37.10
N GLY A 76 -3.14 12.12 37.30
CA GLY A 76 -3.15 13.39 36.56
C GLY A 76 -2.94 13.39 35.04
N MET A 77 -3.83 12.78 34.26
CA MET A 77 -4.21 13.31 32.94
C MET A 77 -5.71 13.07 32.73
N SER A 78 -6.55 13.92 33.33
CA SER A 78 -7.97 13.97 33.00
C SER A 78 -8.12 14.58 31.61
N SER A 79 -8.23 13.73 30.58
CA SER A 79 -8.66 14.17 29.26
C SER A 79 -10.07 14.73 29.36
N THR A 80 -10.27 15.98 28.93
CA THR A 80 -11.56 16.67 28.81
C THR A 80 -12.38 16.19 27.61
N MET A 81 -11.93 15.19 26.85
CA MET A 81 -12.75 14.49 25.87
C MET A 81 -13.44 13.30 26.55
N GLN A 82 -14.72 13.49 26.90
CA GLN A 82 -15.65 12.39 27.17
C GLN A 82 -15.78 11.55 25.88
N SER A 83 -14.93 10.55 25.76
CA SER A 83 -15.02 9.49 24.77
C SER A 83 -15.18 8.22 25.56
N ASP A 84 -16.21 7.41 25.31
CA ASP A 84 -16.37 6.11 25.97
C ASP A 84 -15.27 5.15 25.49
N GLY A 85 -14.05 5.30 26.01
CA GLY A 85 -12.94 4.38 25.75
C GLY A 85 -13.32 2.97 26.16
N LEU A 86 -12.75 1.95 25.51
CA LEU A 86 -13.11 0.57 25.81
C LEU A 86 -12.60 0.19 27.21
N ASP A 87 -13.44 -0.51 27.97
CA ASP A 87 -13.11 -1.02 29.31
C ASP A 87 -13.46 -2.52 29.44
N GLY A 88 -12.83 -3.18 30.41
CA GLY A 88 -13.07 -4.58 30.77
C GLY A 88 -12.99 -5.53 29.57
N GLY A 89 -14.01 -6.38 29.42
CA GLY A 89 -14.04 -7.41 28.38
C GLY A 89 -14.00 -6.88 26.94
N LEU A 90 -14.47 -5.64 26.69
CA LEU A 90 -14.38 -5.02 25.37
C LEU A 90 -12.95 -4.56 25.05
N LEU A 91 -12.25 -4.01 26.05
CA LEU A 91 -10.83 -3.68 25.92
C LEU A 91 -10.01 -4.95 25.68
N TYR A 92 -10.22 -5.99 26.49
CA TYR A 92 -9.59 -7.30 26.28
C TYR A 92 -9.79 -7.81 24.84
N GLY A 93 -11.03 -7.84 24.37
CA GLY A 93 -11.36 -8.34 23.02
C GLY A 93 -10.72 -7.52 21.91
N ALA A 94 -10.79 -6.19 22.00
CA ALA A 94 -10.20 -5.30 21.01
C ALA A 94 -8.68 -5.48 20.92
N VAL A 95 -8.01 -5.59 22.06
CA VAL A 95 -6.56 -5.73 22.14
C VAL A 95 -6.14 -7.11 21.65
N HIS A 96 -6.83 -8.16 22.08
CA HIS A 96 -6.59 -9.53 21.62
C HIS A 96 -6.63 -9.62 20.09
N TRP A 97 -7.74 -9.19 19.47
CA TRP A 97 -7.88 -9.26 18.02
C TRP A 97 -6.91 -8.33 17.28
N SER A 98 -6.63 -7.16 17.84
CA SER A 98 -5.66 -6.21 17.26
C SER A 98 -4.27 -6.80 17.13
N PHE A 99 -3.79 -7.52 18.15
CA PHE A 99 -2.47 -8.14 18.13
C PHE A 99 -2.44 -9.49 17.40
N VAL A 100 -3.55 -10.23 17.34
CA VAL A 100 -3.67 -11.39 16.43
C VAL A 100 -3.53 -10.94 14.97
N LEU A 101 -4.31 -9.93 14.57
CA LEU A 101 -4.23 -9.35 13.22
C LEU A 101 -2.86 -8.73 12.95
N GLY A 102 -2.29 -8.04 13.95
CA GLY A 102 -0.93 -7.50 13.91
C GLY A 102 0.12 -8.54 13.59
N ALA A 103 0.13 -9.65 14.34
CA ALA A 103 1.06 -10.75 14.12
C ALA A 103 0.90 -11.36 12.72
N MET A 104 -0.34 -11.58 12.26
CA MET A 104 -0.62 -12.05 10.90
C MET A 104 -0.11 -11.07 9.84
N GLY A 105 -0.35 -9.77 10.01
CA GLY A 105 0.09 -8.71 9.10
C GLY A 105 1.61 -8.60 9.00
N GLN A 106 2.32 -8.69 10.13
CA GLN A 106 3.79 -8.71 10.15
C GLN A 106 4.34 -9.98 9.49
N GLY A 107 3.77 -11.14 9.80
CA GLY A 107 4.16 -12.42 9.17
C GLY A 107 3.97 -12.39 7.65
N TRP A 108 2.82 -11.92 7.17
CA TRP A 108 2.57 -11.72 5.74
C TRP A 108 3.57 -10.74 5.14
N THR A 109 3.86 -9.63 5.82
CA THR A 109 4.84 -8.64 5.31
C THR A 109 6.24 -9.23 5.14
N ILE A 110 6.70 -10.05 6.07
CA ILE A 110 7.99 -10.75 5.96
C ILE A 110 7.97 -11.72 4.76
N LEU A 111 6.89 -12.50 4.62
CA LEU A 111 6.75 -13.45 3.51
C LEU A 111 6.72 -12.75 2.15
N ASP A 112 5.97 -11.67 2.02
CA ASP A 112 5.93 -10.87 0.80
C ASP A 112 7.30 -10.24 0.54
N TRP A 113 7.92 -9.61 1.53
CA TRP A 113 9.26 -9.03 1.38
C TRP A 113 10.27 -10.06 0.89
N TRP A 114 10.23 -11.29 1.43
CA TRP A 114 11.08 -12.38 0.98
C TRP A 114 10.78 -12.81 -0.46
N ARG A 115 9.52 -13.03 -0.80
CA ARG A 115 9.07 -13.47 -2.13
C ARG A 115 9.31 -12.42 -3.21
N LEU A 116 9.19 -11.14 -2.87
CA LEU A 116 9.31 -10.01 -3.79
C LEU A 116 10.76 -9.49 -3.89
N GLY A 117 11.74 -10.33 -3.59
CA GLY A 117 13.16 -10.05 -3.86
C GLY A 117 13.86 -9.20 -2.81
N ARG A 118 13.28 -9.04 -1.61
CA ARG A 118 13.84 -8.25 -0.49
C ARG A 118 14.07 -6.79 -0.86
N HIS A 119 13.08 -6.14 -1.47
CA HIS A 119 13.19 -4.74 -1.85
C HIS A 119 13.21 -3.80 -0.63
N LYS A 120 13.72 -2.58 -0.83
CA LYS A 120 13.62 -1.50 0.17
C LYS A 120 12.23 -0.85 0.08
N ASP A 121 11.47 -0.87 1.18
CA ASP A 121 10.19 -0.17 1.33
C ASP A 121 10.16 0.57 2.68
N GLY A 122 10.14 1.91 2.61
CA GLY A 122 10.09 2.77 3.81
C GLY A 122 8.77 2.68 4.55
N LEU A 123 7.67 2.43 3.84
CA LEU A 123 6.33 2.32 4.45
C LEU A 123 6.23 1.07 5.31
N TRP A 124 6.75 -0.06 4.84
CA TRP A 124 6.79 -1.30 5.62
C TRP A 124 7.68 -1.17 6.85
N THR A 125 8.84 -0.52 6.69
CA THR A 125 9.73 -0.23 7.82
C THR A 125 9.00 0.60 8.89
N ALA A 126 8.24 1.63 8.46
CA ALA A 126 7.44 2.45 9.37
C ALA A 126 6.36 1.63 10.08
N TRP A 127 5.59 0.79 9.37
CA TRP A 127 4.56 -0.05 10.00
C TRP A 127 5.14 -1.08 10.97
N SER A 128 6.27 -1.71 10.66
CA SER A 128 6.94 -2.62 11.61
C SER A 128 7.47 -1.86 12.82
N ALA A 129 7.97 -0.62 12.66
CA ALA A 129 8.38 0.21 13.79
C ALA A 129 7.18 0.58 14.69
N VAL A 130 6.06 1.01 14.09
CA VAL A 130 4.82 1.33 14.81
C VAL A 130 4.31 0.10 15.57
N ALA A 131 4.28 -1.07 14.93
CA ALA A 131 3.85 -2.31 15.59
C ALA A 131 4.76 -2.67 16.77
N LEU A 132 6.09 -2.57 16.61
CA LEU A 132 7.04 -2.85 17.68
C LEU A 132 6.87 -1.90 18.87
N VAL A 133 6.79 -0.60 18.61
CA VAL A 133 6.58 0.42 19.66
C VAL A 133 5.24 0.19 20.36
N SER A 134 4.18 -0.10 19.61
CA SER A 134 2.86 -0.39 20.16
C SER A 134 2.89 -1.61 21.08
N SER A 135 3.53 -2.70 20.65
CA SER A 135 3.71 -3.88 21.48
C SER A 135 4.46 -3.60 22.78
N ILE A 136 5.55 -2.83 22.73
CA ILE A 136 6.34 -2.49 23.92
C ILE A 136 5.50 -1.70 24.92
N ILE A 137 4.77 -0.68 24.44
CA ILE A 137 3.91 0.13 25.31
C ILE A 137 2.80 -0.72 25.92
N VAL A 138 2.14 -1.58 25.13
CA VAL A 138 1.09 -2.46 25.62
C VAL A 138 1.61 -3.42 26.70
N LEU A 139 2.78 -4.04 26.50
CA LEU A 139 3.39 -4.93 27.51
C LEU A 139 3.74 -4.20 28.81
N ALA A 140 4.10 -2.92 28.74
CA ALA A 140 4.43 -2.12 29.92
C ALA A 140 3.20 -1.54 30.63
N TRP A 141 2.17 -1.16 29.88
CA TRP A 141 1.03 -0.39 30.39
C TRP A 141 -0.17 -1.27 30.73
N PHE A 142 -0.52 -2.26 29.90
CA PHE A 142 -1.77 -3.00 30.05
C PHE A 142 -1.84 -3.97 31.23
N PRO A 143 -0.74 -4.42 31.88
CA PRO A 143 -0.83 -5.08 33.18
C PRO A 143 -1.56 -4.25 34.26
N SER A 144 -1.63 -2.93 34.11
CA SER A 144 -2.34 -2.03 35.03
C SER A 144 -3.82 -1.80 34.67
N LEU A 145 -4.22 -2.19 33.45
CA LEU A 145 -5.57 -1.98 32.91
C LEU A 145 -6.39 -3.27 32.83
N LEU A 146 -5.73 -4.42 32.66
CA LEU A 146 -6.36 -5.72 32.52
C LEU A 146 -6.16 -6.57 33.78
N SER A 147 -7.07 -7.49 34.02
CA SER A 147 -6.86 -8.53 35.04
C SER A 147 -5.66 -9.41 34.68
N SER A 148 -5.09 -10.10 35.68
CA SER A 148 -3.94 -10.99 35.47
C SER A 148 -4.23 -12.12 34.47
N GLU A 149 -5.47 -12.61 34.41
CA GLU A 149 -5.90 -13.67 33.50
C GLU A 149 -6.04 -13.18 32.05
N GLU A 150 -6.70 -12.02 31.87
CA GLU A 150 -6.84 -11.36 30.57
C GLU A 150 -5.46 -11.01 29.99
N TYR A 151 -4.58 -10.42 30.80
CA TYR A 151 -3.22 -10.06 30.38
C TYR A 151 -2.41 -11.29 29.96
N ARG A 152 -2.46 -12.40 30.74
CA ARG A 152 -1.78 -13.65 30.37
C ARG A 152 -2.26 -14.24 29.05
N THR A 153 -3.51 -13.98 28.68
CA THR A 153 -4.09 -14.47 27.43
C THR A 153 -3.71 -13.58 26.24
N VAL A 154 -3.59 -12.28 26.43
CA VAL A 154 -3.22 -11.31 25.38
C VAL A 154 -1.70 -11.26 25.15
N ALA A 155 -0.90 -11.34 26.21
CA ALA A 155 0.55 -11.14 26.17
C ALA A 155 1.28 -11.99 25.10
N PRO A 156 0.97 -13.28 24.89
CA PRO A 156 1.61 -14.07 23.84
C PRO A 156 1.49 -13.47 22.44
N PHE A 157 0.33 -12.90 22.10
CA PHE A 157 0.09 -12.28 20.78
C PHE A 157 0.81 -10.94 20.64
N VAL A 158 0.88 -10.17 21.74
CA VAL A 158 1.63 -8.91 21.78
C VAL A 158 3.13 -9.18 21.61
N VAL A 159 3.65 -10.19 22.32
CA VAL A 159 5.04 -10.65 22.20
C VAL A 159 5.32 -11.18 20.79
N ALA A 160 4.43 -12.01 20.23
CA ALA A 160 4.58 -12.51 18.86
C ALA A 160 4.65 -11.36 17.84
N THR A 161 3.78 -10.36 17.97
CA THR A 161 3.81 -9.15 17.14
C THR A 161 5.13 -8.39 17.30
N ALA A 162 5.61 -8.20 18.53
CA ALA A 162 6.88 -7.52 18.80
C ALA A 162 8.07 -8.25 18.16
N VAL A 163 8.13 -9.57 18.33
CA VAL A 163 9.20 -10.41 17.78
C VAL A 163 9.17 -10.36 16.26
N LEU A 164 8.01 -10.53 15.63
CA LEU A 164 7.87 -10.46 14.17
C LEU A 164 8.24 -9.08 13.63
N ALA A 165 7.79 -8.01 14.28
CA ALA A 165 8.13 -6.65 13.89
C ALA A 165 9.64 -6.38 14.00
N LEU A 166 10.28 -6.83 15.09
CA LEU A 166 11.72 -6.73 15.28
C LEU A 166 12.48 -7.51 14.20
N VAL A 167 12.07 -8.76 13.93
CA VAL A 167 12.64 -9.59 12.86
C VAL A 167 12.49 -8.90 11.51
N ALA A 168 11.32 -8.33 11.20
CA ALA A 168 11.09 -7.59 9.96
C ALA A 168 12.05 -6.39 9.84
N LEU A 169 12.17 -5.57 10.88
CA LEU A 169 13.07 -4.41 10.89
C LEU A 169 14.53 -4.81 10.69
N VAL A 170 15.01 -5.81 11.44
CA VAL A 170 16.39 -6.32 11.31
C VAL A 170 16.62 -6.90 9.91
N ALA A 171 15.69 -7.72 9.43
CA ALA A 171 15.79 -8.35 8.13
C ALA A 171 15.81 -7.32 6.99
N MET A 172 14.89 -6.35 7.01
CA MET A 172 14.84 -5.26 6.04
C MET A 172 16.09 -4.38 6.13
N ARG A 173 16.62 -4.12 7.33
CA ARG A 173 17.83 -3.30 7.49
C ARG A 173 19.10 -3.98 6.96
N MET A 174 19.20 -5.31 7.10
CA MET A 174 20.40 -6.08 6.77
C MET A 174 20.41 -6.68 5.37
N TRP A 175 19.23 -7.07 4.86
CA TRP A 175 19.15 -7.87 3.63
C TRP A 175 18.36 -7.22 2.50
N SER A 176 17.91 -5.97 2.65
CA SER A 176 17.21 -5.31 1.55
C SER A 176 18.15 -4.95 0.41
N ARG A 177 17.80 -5.38 -0.80
CA ARG A 177 18.51 -5.11 -2.04
C ARG A 177 17.77 -4.04 -2.85
N PRO A 178 18.48 -3.20 -3.62
CA PRO A 178 17.86 -2.50 -4.74
C PRO A 178 17.38 -3.54 -5.78
N PRO A 179 16.26 -3.32 -6.51
CA PRO A 179 15.50 -2.08 -6.68
C PRO A 179 14.35 -1.85 -5.67
N SER A 180 13.74 -0.65 -5.71
CA SER A 180 12.57 -0.28 -4.89
C SER A 180 11.32 -1.07 -5.29
N ARG A 181 10.37 -1.22 -4.34
CA ARG A 181 9.07 -1.89 -4.57
C ARG A 181 8.34 -1.43 -5.83
N TYR A 182 8.37 -0.12 -6.10
CA TYR A 182 7.78 0.50 -7.28
C TYR A 182 8.20 -0.20 -8.59
N ILE A 183 9.50 -0.43 -8.76
CA ILE A 183 10.06 -1.09 -9.95
C ILE A 183 9.65 -2.56 -9.98
N ALA A 184 9.69 -3.26 -8.84
CA ALA A 184 9.30 -4.67 -8.75
C ALA A 184 7.81 -4.88 -9.11
N ASP A 185 6.94 -3.95 -8.72
CA ASP A 185 5.51 -4.01 -9.05
C ASP A 185 5.26 -3.66 -10.53
N ARG A 186 6.00 -2.71 -11.11
CA ARG A 186 5.95 -2.41 -12.56
C ARG A 186 6.39 -3.59 -13.42
N LEU A 187 7.47 -4.28 -13.04
CA LEU A 187 7.94 -5.48 -13.74
C LEU A 187 6.90 -6.62 -13.69
N ARG A 188 6.22 -6.83 -12.55
CA ARG A 188 5.13 -7.83 -12.49
C ARG A 188 3.93 -7.44 -13.36
N MET A 189 3.64 -6.14 -13.46
CA MET A 189 2.60 -5.67 -14.37
C MET A 189 2.98 -6.00 -15.82
N GLU A 190 4.22 -5.71 -16.24
CA GLU A 190 4.72 -6.09 -17.57
C GLU A 190 4.56 -7.60 -17.84
N ASP A 191 4.95 -8.45 -16.90
CA ASP A 191 4.79 -9.91 -17.03
C ASP A 191 3.32 -10.33 -17.12
N SER A 192 2.44 -9.68 -16.37
CA SER A 192 1.00 -9.95 -16.40
C SER A 192 0.38 -9.56 -17.73
N VAL A 193 0.80 -8.42 -18.30
CA VAL A 193 0.35 -7.95 -19.60
C VAL A 193 0.84 -8.84 -20.74
N ARG A 194 2.06 -9.39 -20.64
CA ARG A 194 2.58 -10.37 -21.60
C ARG A 194 1.78 -11.68 -21.62
N ALA A 195 1.14 -12.03 -20.51
CA ALA A 195 0.29 -13.22 -20.38
C ALA A 195 -1.16 -13.01 -20.88
N VAL A 196 -1.53 -11.79 -21.27
CA VAL A 196 -2.88 -11.45 -21.77
C VAL A 196 -3.15 -12.15 -23.12
N PRO A 197 -4.39 -12.62 -23.37
CA PRO A 197 -4.78 -13.19 -24.66
C PRO A 197 -4.45 -12.26 -25.84
N GLU A 198 -4.07 -12.84 -26.98
CA GLU A 198 -3.64 -12.09 -28.17
C GLU A 198 -4.66 -11.03 -28.62
N GLU A 199 -5.95 -11.37 -28.58
CA GLU A 199 -7.05 -10.48 -28.99
C GLU A 199 -7.12 -9.25 -28.08
N GLU A 200 -7.07 -9.44 -26.77
CA GLU A 200 -7.05 -8.35 -25.80
C GLU A 200 -5.77 -7.51 -25.91
N ARG A 201 -4.62 -8.15 -26.20
CA ARG A 201 -3.36 -7.43 -26.41
C ARG A 201 -3.41 -6.55 -27.66
N ARG A 202 -4.06 -6.99 -28.74
CA ARG A 202 -4.27 -6.16 -29.95
C ARG A 202 -5.21 -5.00 -29.67
N ALA A 203 -6.31 -5.24 -28.94
CA ALA A 203 -7.21 -4.17 -28.53
C ALA A 203 -6.48 -3.12 -27.68
N LEU A 204 -5.70 -3.56 -26.70
CA LEU A 204 -4.88 -2.69 -25.86
C LEU A 204 -3.87 -1.86 -26.67
N LEU A 205 -3.20 -2.47 -27.66
CA LEU A 205 -2.30 -1.74 -28.56
C LEU A 205 -3.01 -0.67 -29.39
N ALA A 206 -4.21 -0.97 -29.88
CA ALA A 206 -5.02 -0.03 -30.65
C ALA A 206 -5.52 1.15 -29.78
N GLU A 207 -5.90 0.89 -28.53
CA GLU A 207 -6.26 1.94 -27.58
C GLU A 207 -5.06 2.79 -27.17
N ARG A 208 -3.89 2.16 -26.94
CA ARG A 208 -2.62 2.87 -26.70
C ARG A 208 -2.28 3.81 -27.86
N SER A 209 -2.43 3.37 -29.11
CA SER A 209 -2.17 4.24 -30.26
C SER A 209 -3.14 5.42 -30.34
N GLN A 210 -4.42 5.21 -30.03
CA GLN A 210 -5.41 6.30 -29.98
C GLN A 210 -5.11 7.30 -28.87
N VAL A 211 -4.68 6.83 -27.69
CA VAL A 211 -4.25 7.72 -26.60
C VAL A 211 -3.04 8.56 -27.03
N ALA A 212 -2.02 7.94 -27.62
CA ALA A 212 -0.84 8.67 -28.10
C ALA A 212 -1.18 9.69 -29.20
N GLU A 213 -2.07 9.34 -30.13
CA GLU A 213 -2.57 10.24 -31.17
C GLU A 213 -3.28 11.46 -30.58
N VAL A 214 -4.21 11.26 -29.62
CA VAL A 214 -4.88 12.36 -28.93
C VAL A 214 -3.90 13.26 -28.19
N LEU A 215 -2.92 12.68 -27.49
CA LEU A 215 -1.92 13.47 -26.77
C LEU A 215 -1.05 14.30 -27.74
N LEU A 216 -0.74 13.75 -28.92
CA LEU A 216 0.00 14.44 -29.97
C LEU A 216 -0.84 15.56 -30.60
N GLU A 217 -2.12 15.32 -30.90
CA GLU A 217 -3.05 16.33 -31.44
C GLU A 217 -3.24 17.51 -30.47
N ARG A 218 -3.20 17.25 -29.17
CA ARG A 218 -3.28 18.26 -28.11
C ARG A 218 -1.94 18.97 -27.83
N ASP A 219 -0.88 18.65 -28.58
CA ASP A 219 0.48 19.18 -28.38
C ASP A 219 1.02 18.93 -26.95
N LEU A 220 0.57 17.85 -26.31
CA LEU A 220 0.99 17.45 -24.96
C LEU A 220 2.26 16.59 -24.98
N ILE A 221 2.53 15.95 -26.11
CA ILE A 221 3.71 15.13 -26.35
C ILE A 221 4.28 15.45 -27.72
N THR A 222 5.59 15.30 -27.89
CA THR A 222 6.24 15.49 -29.20
C THR A 222 6.05 14.27 -30.10
N PRO A 223 6.18 14.42 -31.44
CA PRO A 223 6.19 13.27 -32.36
C PRO A 223 7.25 12.22 -31.98
N ALA A 224 8.42 12.67 -31.51
CA ALA A 224 9.47 11.78 -31.04
C ALA A 224 9.05 10.98 -29.80
N ALA A 225 8.35 11.60 -28.84
CA ALA A 225 7.82 10.91 -27.67
C ALA A 225 6.73 9.88 -28.07
N ALA A 226 5.86 10.23 -29.01
CA ALA A 226 4.85 9.31 -29.55
C ALA A 226 5.50 8.10 -30.25
N ASP A 227 6.56 8.32 -31.04
CA ASP A 227 7.32 7.25 -31.69
C ASP A 227 7.98 6.30 -30.69
N VAL A 228 8.55 6.83 -29.59
CA VAL A 228 9.13 5.98 -28.54
C VAL A 228 8.01 5.21 -27.83
N ALA A 229 6.89 5.85 -27.51
CA ALA A 229 5.75 5.22 -26.86
C ALA A 229 5.15 4.08 -27.70
N ALA A 230 5.12 4.22 -29.03
CA ALA A 230 4.65 3.20 -29.95
C ALA A 230 5.56 1.97 -30.03
N ARG A 231 6.87 2.13 -29.76
CA ARG A 231 7.85 1.02 -29.78
C ARG A 231 7.89 0.22 -28.49
N LEU A 232 7.39 0.78 -27.39
CA LEU A 232 7.38 0.10 -26.09
C LEU A 232 6.31 -0.99 -26.04
N GLU A 233 6.67 -2.14 -25.49
CA GLU A 233 5.70 -3.22 -25.26
C GLU A 233 4.60 -2.73 -24.29
N PRO A 234 3.39 -3.30 -24.37
CA PRO A 234 2.34 -3.04 -23.40
C PRO A 234 2.82 -3.29 -21.96
N GLY A 235 2.56 -2.34 -21.06
CA GLY A 235 3.01 -2.34 -19.67
C GLY A 235 4.32 -1.59 -19.41
N GLN A 236 4.97 -1.04 -20.45
CA GLN A 236 6.28 -0.37 -20.34
C GLN A 236 6.24 1.16 -20.45
N TRP A 237 5.06 1.79 -20.59
CA TRP A 237 4.96 3.24 -20.72
C TRP A 237 5.48 4.01 -19.51
N TRP A 238 5.48 3.41 -18.33
CA TRP A 238 6.10 3.98 -17.12
C TRP A 238 7.60 4.30 -17.29
N ARG A 239 8.29 3.64 -18.22
CA ARG A 239 9.70 3.92 -18.51
C ARG A 239 9.91 5.28 -19.19
N LEU A 240 8.87 5.81 -19.85
CA LEU A 240 8.90 7.16 -20.42
C LEU A 240 8.92 8.21 -19.32
N ASP A 241 8.19 7.96 -18.23
CA ASP A 241 8.14 8.86 -17.07
C ASP A 241 9.50 8.93 -16.35
N ASP A 242 10.22 7.80 -16.27
CA ASP A 242 11.55 7.71 -15.66
C ASP A 242 12.64 8.34 -16.53
N ASN A 243 12.53 8.20 -17.86
CA ASN A 243 13.48 8.79 -18.82
C ASN A 243 13.24 10.30 -19.05
N ALA A 244 12.07 10.83 -18.67
CA ALA A 244 11.75 12.25 -18.83
C ALA A 244 12.57 13.16 -17.90
N GLY A 245 13.20 12.62 -16.84
CA GLY A 245 14.09 13.35 -15.94
C GLY A 245 13.45 14.60 -15.27
N PRO A 246 14.13 15.21 -14.29
CA PRO A 246 13.64 16.45 -13.67
C PRO A 246 13.68 17.67 -14.60
N ASP A 247 14.36 17.59 -15.76
CA ASP A 247 14.60 18.73 -16.68
C ASP A 247 13.40 19.07 -17.59
N HIS A 248 12.32 18.30 -17.57
CA HIS A 248 11.04 18.67 -18.18
C HIS A 248 10.02 19.27 -17.21
N ARG A 249 10.42 19.48 -15.94
CA ARG A 249 9.64 20.29 -15.01
C ARG A 249 10.23 21.70 -15.00
N ILE A 250 9.60 22.58 -15.77
CA ILE A 250 9.62 24.03 -15.60
C ILE A 250 10.88 24.71 -16.18
N SER A 251 10.82 25.01 -17.48
CA SER A 251 11.17 26.36 -17.93
C SER A 251 9.94 27.27 -17.73
N THR A 252 9.91 27.95 -16.59
CA THR A 252 9.26 29.26 -16.44
C THR A 252 10.25 30.18 -15.78
#